data_AF-A0A2X4U1C6-F1
#
_entry.id   AF-A0A2X4U1C6-F1
#
_cell.length_a   1.000
_cell.length_b   1.000
_cell.length_c   1.000
_cell.angle_alpha   90.00
_cell.angle_beta   90.00
_cell.angle_gamma   90.00
#
_symmetry.space_group_name_H-M   'P 1'
#
loop_
_entity.id
_entity.type
_entity.pdbx_description
1 polymer ?
#
loop_
_entity_poly.entity_id
_entity_poly.type
_entity_poly.pdbx_seq_one_letter_code
_entity_poly.pdbx_strand_id
1 'polypeptide(L)' 'MVVHGSLHLLGYDHIEDDEAEEMESLETEIMHGLGYPDPYLAEKDPL' A
#
# COMPACT_ATOMS: atom_id res chain seq x y z
N MET A 1 9.27 -3.00 -2.08
CA MET A 1 9.04 -4.02 -1.03
C MET A 1 8.44 -5.28 -1.65
N VAL A 2 8.43 -6.42 -0.95
CA VAL A 2 7.90 -7.70 -1.50
C VAL A 2 6.39 -7.64 -1.70
N VAL A 3 5.62 -7.10 -0.75
CA VAL A 3 4.16 -6.91 -0.89
C VAL A 3 3.87 -5.94 -2.05
N HIS A 4 4.44 -4.74 -2.01
CA HIS A 4 4.39 -3.77 -3.11
C HIS A 4 4.68 -4.40 -4.49
N GLY A 5 5.82 -5.08 -4.63
CA GLY A 5 6.20 -5.71 -5.89
C GLY A 5 5.26 -6.84 -6.31
N SER A 6 4.63 -7.53 -5.35
CA SER A 6 3.63 -8.56 -5.64
C SER A 6 2.33 -7.95 -6.16
N LEU A 7 1.90 -6.81 -5.62
CA LEU A 7 0.72 -6.08 -6.11
C LEU A 7 0.95 -5.56 -7.53
N HIS A 8 2.15 -5.03 -7.83
CA HIS A 8 2.55 -4.69 -9.20
C HIS A 8 2.45 -5.89 -10.16
N LEU A 9 2.92 -7.06 -9.75
CA LEU A 9 2.82 -8.29 -10.56
C LEU A 9 1.38 -8.77 -10.75
N LEU A 10 0.46 -8.41 -9.86
CA LEU A 10 -0.97 -8.70 -9.96
C LEU A 10 -1.73 -7.65 -10.78
N GLY A 11 -1.07 -6.56 -11.20
CA GLY A 11 -1.63 -5.51 -12.05
C GLY A 11 -2.16 -4.29 -11.31
N TYR A 12 -1.90 -4.17 -10.01
CA TYR A 12 -2.12 -2.91 -9.28
C TYR A 12 -1.00 -1.93 -9.61
N ASP A 13 -1.35 -0.66 -9.77
CA ASP A 13 -0.39 0.41 -9.99
C ASP A 13 -0.77 1.62 -9.13
N HIS A 14 0.12 2.60 -9.06
CA HIS A 14 -0.06 3.83 -8.27
C HIS A 14 0.27 5.09 -9.09
N ILE A 15 -0.01 5.03 -10.40
CA ILE A 15 0.23 6.16 -11.31
C ILE A 15 -0.86 7.23 -11.16
N GLU A 16 -2.13 6.80 -11.15
CA GLU A 16 -3.28 7.66 -10.93
C GLU A 16 -3.68 7.63 -9.45
N ASP A 17 -4.19 8.76 -8.93
CA ASP A 17 -4.48 8.92 -7.49
C ASP A 17 -5.49 7.87 -6.96
N ASP A 18 -6.47 7.48 -7.78
CA ASP A 18 -7.48 6.47 -7.42
C ASP A 18 -6.93 5.05 -7.42
N GLU A 19 -6.07 4.71 -8.38
CA GLU A 19 -5.35 3.43 -8.41
C GLU A 19 -4.37 3.33 -7.22
N ALA A 20 -3.68 4.43 -6.90
CA ALA A 20 -2.81 4.52 -5.73
C ALA A 20 -3.58 4.27 -4.43
N GLU A 21 -4.73 4.93 -4.23
CA GLU A 21 -5.55 4.74 -3.02
C GLU A 21 -6.00 3.27 -2.85
N GLU A 22 -6.38 2.61 -3.95
CA GLU A 22 -6.72 1.18 -3.94
C GLU A 22 -5.51 0.31 -3.56
N MET A 23 -4.37 0.52 -4.21
CA MET A 23 -3.15 -0.26 -3.98
C MET A 23 -2.62 -0.05 -2.55
N GLU A 24 -2.55 1.18 -2.07
CA GLU A 24 -2.08 1.53 -0.72
C GLU A 24 -2.97 0.93 0.36
N SER A 25 -4.29 0.88 0.14
CA SER A 25 -5.24 0.24 1.05
C SER A 25 -4.97 -1.26 1.18
N LEU A 26 -4.71 -1.94 0.07
CA LEU A 26 -4.36 -3.37 0.06
C LEU A 26 -3.00 -3.61 0.71
N GLU A 27 -1.99 -2.78 0.43
CA GLU A 27 -0.70 -2.86 1.11
C GLU A 27 -0.85 -2.72 2.62
N THR A 28 -1.66 -1.77 3.08
CA THR A 28 -1.95 -1.55 4.50
C THR A 28 -2.60 -2.77 5.13
N GLU A 29 -3.65 -3.34 4.50
CA GLU A 29 -4.35 -4.52 5.00
C GLU A 29 -3.41 -5.73 5.10
N ILE A 30 -2.61 -6.00 4.06
CA ILE A 30 -1.67 -7.13 4.03
C ILE A 30 -0.59 -6.96 5.10
N MET A 31 -0.01 -5.77 5.24
CA MET A 31 1.03 -5.51 6.23
C MET A 31 0.52 -5.68 7.65
N HIS A 32 -0.68 -5.16 7.96
CA HIS A 32 -1.35 -5.39 9.23
C HIS A 32 -1.64 -6.87 9.49
N GLY A 33 -2.13 -7.61 8.49
CA GLY A 33 -2.36 -9.05 8.59
C GLY A 33 -1.09 -9.86 8.87
N LEU A 34 0.07 -9.36 8.43
CA LEU A 34 1.39 -9.91 8.71
C LEU A 34 2.00 -9.44 10.05
N GLY A 35 1.33 -8.56 10.79
CA GLY A 35 1.79 -8.03 12.07
C GLY A 35 2.78 -6.86 11.95
N TYR A 36 2.90 -6.25 10.77
CA TYR A 36 3.69 -5.03 10.55
C TYR A 36 2.78 -3.79 10.64
N PRO A 37 3.33 -2.62 10.98
CA PRO A 37 2.58 -1.36 10.94
C PRO A 37 2.23 -0.94 9.51
N ASP A 38 1.23 -0.06 9.37
CA ASP A 38 0.89 0.60 8.10
C ASP A 38 2.14 1.32 7.53
N PRO A 39 2.58 0.97 6.31
CA PRO A 39 3.78 1.55 5.70
C PRO A 39 3.62 3.03 5.32
N TYR A 40 2.38 3.54 5.20
CA TYR A 40 2.06 4.91 4.78
C TYR A 40 1.75 5.85 5.96
N LEU A 41 1.98 5.43 7.21
CA LEU A 41 1.69 6.25 8.40
C LEU A 41 2.33 7.64 8.36
N ALA A 42 3.57 7.73 7.89
CA ALA A 42 4.31 9.00 7.82
C ALA A 42 3.76 9.97 6.77
N GLU A 43 3.06 9.45 5.76
CA GLU A 43 2.48 10.24 4.66
C GLU A 43 1.03 10.64 4.97
N LYS A 44 0.30 9.76 5.70
CA LYS A 44 -1.09 9.98 6.14
C LYS A 44 -1.24 10.90 7.35
N ASP A 45 -0.17 11.15 8.10
CA ASP A 45 -0.19 12.05 9.28
C ASP A 45 0.50 13.38 8.95
N PRO A 46 -0.22 14.36 8.38
CA PRO A 46 0.32 15.70 8.20
C PRO A 46 0.30 16.40 9.56
N LEU A 47 1.47 16.55 10.17
CA LEU A 47 1.68 17.47 11.30
C LEU A 47 1.22 18.90 10.95
#